data_AF-A0A958WEL6-F1
#
_entry.id   AF-A0A958WEL6-F1
#
_cell.length_a   1.000
_cell.length_b   1.000
_cell.length_c   1.000
_cell.angle_alpha   90.00
_cell.angle_beta   90.00
_cell.angle_gamma   90.00
#
_symmetry.space_group_name_H-M   'P 1'
#
loop_
_entity.id
_entity.type
_entity.pdbx_description
1 polymer ?
#
loop_
_entity_poly.entity_id
_entity_poly.type
_entity_poly.pdbx_seq_one_letter_code
_entity_poly.pdbx_strand_id
1 'polypeptide(L)' 'MGKDPGPSGQNKPKQYKPYVRYSGLAFQLLLTIGVAGWLGHKVDNYLQIRFPVFMLLLGTGAFVGTMYKLYKSFDQE' A
#
# COMPACT_ATOMS: atom_id res chain seq x y z
N MET A 1 -27.27 39.71 26.31
CA MET A 1 -27.69 38.81 25.23
C MET A 1 -26.44 38.30 24.51
N GLY A 2 -25.68 37.40 25.16
CA GLY A 2 -24.49 36.80 24.55
C GLY A 2 -24.93 35.69 23.61
N LYS A 3 -24.71 35.85 22.30
CA LYS A 3 -24.80 34.75 21.34
C LYS A 3 -23.37 34.31 21.04
N ASP A 4 -22.86 33.41 21.86
CA ASP A 4 -21.64 32.65 21.58
C ASP A 4 -21.94 31.45 20.66
N PRO A 5 -20.93 30.90 19.95
CA PRO A 5 -21.08 30.28 18.63
C PRO A 5 -21.08 28.73 18.64
N GLY A 6 -21.60 28.11 17.56
CA GLY A 6 -21.35 26.71 17.17
C GLY A 6 -22.31 25.65 17.75
N PRO A 7 -22.56 24.54 17.01
CA PRO A 7 -21.49 23.58 16.77
C PRO A 7 -21.28 23.23 15.28
N SER A 8 -20.04 23.47 14.86
CA SER A 8 -19.20 22.59 14.04
C SER A 8 -19.87 21.37 13.41
N GLY A 9 -19.85 21.32 12.07
CA GLY A 9 -20.15 20.14 11.27
C GLY A 9 -19.47 18.90 11.83
N GLN A 10 -20.28 17.98 12.34
CA GLN A 10 -19.84 16.65 12.72
C GLN A 10 -19.45 15.90 11.45
N ASN A 11 -18.16 15.95 11.12
CA ASN A 11 -17.51 14.91 10.32
C ASN A 11 -17.56 13.61 11.15
N LYS A 12 -18.72 12.93 11.11
CA LYS A 12 -18.85 11.57 11.62
C LYS A 12 -17.79 10.74 10.90
N PRO A 13 -16.83 10.11 11.60
CA PRO A 13 -15.89 9.22 10.94
C PRO A 13 -16.76 8.14 10.27
N LYS A 14 -16.78 8.13 8.94
CA LYS A 14 -17.49 7.09 8.17
C LYS A 14 -16.88 5.78 8.67
N GLN A 15 -17.66 5.02 9.42
CA GLN A 15 -17.29 3.72 9.94
C GLN A 15 -17.23 2.80 8.72
N TYR A 16 -16.09 2.85 8.00
CA TYR A 16 -15.87 2.07 6.80
C TYR A 16 -16.04 0.61 7.20
N LYS A 17 -17.09 -0.03 6.64
CA LYS A 17 -17.40 -1.42 6.94
C LYS A 17 -16.12 -2.24 6.72
N PRO A 18 -15.77 -3.16 7.64
CA PRO A 18 -14.50 -3.90 7.58
C PRO A 18 -14.22 -4.53 6.21
N TYR A 19 -15.27 -5.00 5.52
CA TYR A 19 -15.20 -5.50 4.14
C TYR A 19 -14.55 -4.55 3.13
N VAL A 20 -14.86 -3.25 3.19
CA VAL A 20 -14.28 -2.24 2.29
C VAL A 20 -12.79 -2.08 2.56
N ARG A 21 -12.38 -2.19 3.84
CA ARG A 21 -10.98 -2.11 4.26
C ARG A 21 -10.18 -3.31 3.75
N TYR A 22 -10.75 -4.52 3.82
CA TYR A 22 -10.12 -5.73 3.27
C TYR A 22 -9.99 -5.69 1.75
N SER A 23 -11.00 -5.19 1.03
CA SER A 23 -10.91 -5.01 -0.43
C SER A 23 -9.80 -4.03 -0.81
N GLY A 24 -9.62 -2.94 -0.06
CA GLY A 24 -8.54 -1.99 -0.27
C GLY A 24 -7.16 -2.62 -0.06
N LEU A 25 -7.00 -3.42 1.00
CA LEU A 25 -5.76 -4.16 1.27
C LEU A 25 -5.46 -5.20 0.19
N ALA A 26 -6.47 -5.95 -0.26
CA ALA A 26 -6.33 -6.93 -1.33
C ALA A 26 -5.92 -6.26 -2.65
N PHE A 27 -6.55 -5.13 -3.00
CA PHE A 27 -6.15 -4.34 -4.17
C PHE A 27 -4.73 -3.81 -4.03
N GLN A 28 -4.34 -3.32 -2.84
CA GLN A 28 -2.99 -2.84 -2.58
C GLN A 28 -1.94 -3.95 -2.79
N LEU A 29 -2.21 -5.17 -2.32
CA LEU A 29 -1.32 -6.31 -2.53
C LEU A 29 -1.24 -6.73 -4.01
N LEU A 30 -2.39 -6.81 -4.70
CA LEU A 30 -2.45 -7.12 -6.13
C LEU A 30 -1.68 -6.09 -6.97
N LEU A 31 -1.90 -4.80 -6.70
CA LEU A 31 -1.16 -3.72 -7.34
C LEU A 31 0.33 -3.81 -7.05
N THR A 32 0.71 -4.02 -5.79
CA THR A 32 2.13 -4.09 -5.40
C THR A 32 2.84 -5.25 -6.09
N ILE A 33 2.27 -6.45 -6.06
CA ILE A 33 2.87 -7.66 -6.68
C ILE A 33 2.84 -7.54 -8.21
N GLY A 34 1.71 -7.10 -8.78
CA GLY A 34 1.57 -6.93 -10.22
C GLY A 34 2.56 -5.91 -10.79
N VAL A 35 2.69 -4.75 -10.14
CA VAL A 35 3.64 -3.70 -10.54
C VAL A 35 5.08 -4.15 -10.35
N ALA A 36 5.42 -4.74 -9.19
CA ALA A 36 6.79 -5.21 -8.93
C ALA A 36 7.21 -6.33 -9.89
N GLY A 37 6.34 -7.30 -10.13
CA GLY A 37 6.60 -8.40 -11.06
C GLY A 37 6.71 -7.93 -12.52
N TRP A 38 5.83 -7.03 -12.95
CA TRP A 38 5.89 -6.47 -14.30
C TRP A 38 7.13 -5.60 -14.52
N LEU A 39 7.48 -4.73 -13.56
CA LEU A 39 8.72 -3.95 -13.61
C LEU A 39 9.94 -4.85 -13.64
N GLY A 40 10.01 -5.85 -12.75
CA GLY A 40 11.12 -6.81 -12.70
C GLY A 40 11.29 -7.55 -14.01
N HIS A 41 10.21 -8.13 -14.53
CA HIS A 41 10.22 -8.82 -15.81
C HIS A 41 10.61 -7.90 -16.97
N LYS A 42 10.07 -6.67 -17.02
CA LYS A 42 10.39 -5.72 -18.09
C LYS A 42 11.86 -5.29 -18.05
N VAL A 43 12.41 -5.06 -16.86
CA VAL A 43 13.82 -4.69 -16.67
C VAL A 43 14.72 -5.87 -17.01
N ASP A 44 14.44 -7.07 -16.50
CA ASP A 44 15.21 -8.28 -16.81
C ASP A 44 15.25 -8.57 -18.32
N ASN A 45 14.12 -8.39 -19.00
CA ASN A 45 14.01 -8.59 -20.44
C ASN A 45 14.71 -7.47 -21.23
N TYR A 46 14.67 -6.24 -20.75
CA TYR A 46 15.38 -5.10 -21.36
C TYR A 46 16.90 -5.27 -21.29
N LEU A 47 17.42 -5.82 -20.18
CA LEU A 47 18.85 -6.12 -20.03
C LEU A 47 19.25 -7.49 -20.65
N GLN A 48 18.31 -8.21 -21.27
CA GLN A 48 18.49 -9.57 -21.81
C GLN A 48 19.19 -10.53 -20.84
N ILE A 49 18.94 -10.38 -19.54
CA ILE A 49 19.60 -11.20 -18.53
C ILE A 49 18.89 -12.55 -18.50
N ARG A 50 19.63 -13.63 -18.77
CA ARG A 50 19.11 -15.01 -18.72
C ARG A 50 18.61 -15.40 -17.33
N PHE A 51 19.13 -14.75 -16.30
CA PHE A 51 18.72 -14.93 -14.91
C PHE A 51 17.93 -13.70 -14.44
N PRO A 52 16.70 -13.85 -13.91
CA PRO A 52 15.82 -12.74 -13.58
C PRO A 52 16.21 -12.05 -12.26
N VAL A 53 17.36 -11.38 -12.27
CA VAL A 53 17.96 -10.74 -11.08
C VAL A 53 17.10 -9.58 -10.59
N PHE A 54 16.55 -8.76 -11.48
CA PHE A 54 15.75 -7.61 -11.09
C PHE A 54 14.39 -8.05 -10.58
N MET A 55 13.78 -9.12 -11.11
CA MET A 55 12.57 -9.68 -10.55
C MET A 55 12.80 -10.20 -9.12
N LEU A 56 13.95 -10.82 -8.85
CA LEU A 56 14.36 -11.23 -7.50
C LEU A 56 14.63 -10.04 -6.57
N LEU A 57 15.36 -9.03 -7.04
CA LEU A 57 15.67 -7.82 -6.25
C LEU A 57 14.42 -6.99 -5.97
N LEU A 58 13.57 -6.76 -6.98
CA LEU A 58 12.31 -6.04 -6.81
C LEU A 58 11.32 -6.85 -5.98
N GLY A 59 11.25 -8.17 -6.13
CA GLY A 59 10.43 -9.02 -5.28
C GLY A 59 10.86 -8.96 -3.82
N THR A 60 12.16 -9.11 -3.56
CA THR A 60 12.75 -9.01 -2.22
C THR A 60 12.58 -7.60 -1.64
N GLY A 61 12.84 -6.57 -2.44
CA GLY A 61 12.68 -5.17 -2.04
C GLY A 61 11.22 -4.80 -1.76
N ALA A 62 10.28 -5.30 -2.56
CA ALA A 62 8.85 -5.12 -2.34
C ALA A 62 8.38 -5.84 -1.07
N PHE A 63 8.90 -7.05 -0.80
CA PHE A 63 8.65 -7.78 0.43
C PHE A 63 9.15 -7.02 1.66
N VAL A 64 10.42 -6.60 1.65
CA VAL A 64 11.02 -5.80 2.74
C VAL A 64 10.29 -4.47 2.91
N GLY A 65 9.97 -3.77 1.83
CA GLY A 65 9.25 -2.50 1.89
C GLY A 65 7.82 -2.66 2.41
N THR A 66 7.16 -3.78 2.13
CA THR A 66 5.85 -4.11 2.69
C THR A 66 5.93 -4.44 4.17
N MET A 67 6.93 -5.22 4.58
CA MET A 67 7.22 -5.49 5.99
C MET A 67 7.55 -4.21 6.76
N TYR A 68 8.35 -3.32 6.19
CA TYR A 68 8.67 -2.03 6.80
C TYR A 68 7.42 -1.15 6.98
N LYS A 69 6.56 -1.06 5.95
CA LYS A 69 5.28 -0.35 6.03
C LYS A 69 4.39 -0.94 7.12
N LEU A 70 4.37 -2.26 7.25
CA LEU A 70 3.59 -2.95 8.26
C LEU A 70 4.12 -2.67 9.67
N TYR A 71 5.44 -2.75 9.88
CA TYR A 71 6.09 -2.37 11.13
C TYR A 71 5.77 -0.94 11.52
N LYS A 72 5.91 0.00 10.58
CA LYS A 72 5.59 1.40 10.81
C LYS A 72 4.11 1.62 11.12
N SER A 73 3.19 0.84 10.53
CA SER A 73 1.78 0.93 10.88
C SER A 73 1.48 0.46 12.30
N PHE A 74 2.25 -0.49 12.84
CA PHE A 74 2.12 -0.91 14.24
C PHE A 74 2.74 0.07 15.23
N ASP A 75 3.81 0.78 14.84
CA ASP A 75 4.44 1.81 15.68
C ASP A 75 3.61 3.11 15.77
N GLN A 76 2.70 3.33 14.82
CA GLN A 76 1.83 4.52 14.78
C GLN A 76 0.48 4.32 15.50
N GLU A 77 0.25 3.16 16.14
CA GLU A 77 -0.93 2.85 16.95
C GLU A 77 -0.62 3.03 18.45
#